data_AF-A0A960T470-F1
#
_entry.id   AF-A0A960T470-F1
#
_cell.length_a   1.000
_cell.length_b   1.000
_cell.length_c   1.000
_cell.angle_alpha   90.00
_cell.angle_beta   90.00
_cell.angle_gamma   90.00
#
_symmetry.space_group_name_H-M   'P 1'
#
loop_
_entity.id
_entity.type
_entity.pdbx_description
1 polymer ?
#
loop_
_entity_poly.entity_id
_entity_poly.type
_entity_poly.pdbx_seq_one_letter_code
_entity_poly.pdbx_strand_id
1 'polypeptide(L)'
;MITYSRDPHQTVPTSSVKIVGLGGAGANMLERIALDGMEGAELIALNTDVRTLGACLAREKVQLGVNLTKGLGAGGDPELGHQAVLEAEDQIRESFKGRRIVFLCVGLGGGTGSGAAPIVTRIAREEGAFVVVFATMPFAFEGKRRREQAETSLNELAVLSNALVTFDNNRMGELVLAKQGIHEAFTAADAMICESIKAVIRLVVRPGLINVGL
;
A
#
# COMPACT_ATOMS: atom_id res chain seq x y z
N MET A 1 13.37 -3.98 39.78
CA MET A 1 13.07 -3.36 38.47
C MET A 1 14.07 -3.96 37.49
N ILE A 2 13.64 -4.79 36.54
CA ILE A 2 14.57 -5.42 35.59
C ILE A 2 14.98 -4.36 34.59
N THR A 3 16.27 -3.97 34.60
CA THR A 3 16.82 -3.00 33.65
C THR A 3 17.12 -3.73 32.35
N TYR A 4 16.27 -3.55 31.33
CA TYR A 4 16.52 -4.08 29.99
C TYR A 4 17.39 -3.09 29.21
N SER A 5 18.62 -3.48 28.91
CA SER A 5 19.49 -2.72 28.01
C SER A 5 19.07 -3.04 26.58
N ARG A 6 18.61 -2.04 25.82
CA ARG A 6 18.32 -2.20 24.39
C ARG A 6 19.62 -2.47 23.66
N ASP A 7 19.79 -3.67 23.10
CA ASP A 7 20.89 -3.97 22.20
C ASP A 7 20.71 -3.16 20.89
N PRO A 8 21.63 -2.24 20.54
CA PRO A 8 21.54 -1.44 19.32
C PRO A 8 21.49 -2.27 18.04
N HIS A 9 21.92 -3.54 18.09
CA HIS A 9 21.91 -4.44 16.94
C HIS A 9 20.55 -5.06 16.60
N GLN A 10 19.53 -4.91 17.46
CA GLN A 10 18.19 -5.48 17.25
C GLN A 10 17.14 -4.48 16.73
N THR A 11 17.48 -3.20 16.58
CA THR A 11 16.55 -2.20 16.05
C THR A 11 16.78 -1.96 14.56
N VAL A 12 15.78 -2.30 13.74
CA VAL A 12 15.71 -1.85 12.35
C VAL A 12 15.85 -0.32 12.34
N PRO A 13 16.86 0.28 11.68
CA PRO A 13 17.00 1.73 11.64
C PRO A 13 15.68 2.35 11.14
N THR A 14 15.23 3.42 11.78
CA THR A 14 13.99 4.14 11.41
C THR A 14 13.96 4.57 9.94
N SER A 15 15.12 4.76 9.32
CA SER A 15 15.27 5.06 7.89
C SER A 15 15.14 3.82 6.98
N SER A 16 14.88 2.62 7.49
CA SER A 16 14.87 1.41 6.66
C SER A 16 13.49 0.82 6.40
N VAL A 17 12.43 1.44 6.96
CA VAL A 17 11.04 1.09 6.68
C VAL A 17 10.42 2.16 5.77
N LYS A 18 9.82 1.73 4.67
CA LYS A 18 9.07 2.60 3.75
C LYS A 18 7.65 2.09 3.58
N ILE A 19 6.68 3.00 3.64
CA ILE A 19 5.26 2.72 3.47
C ILE A 19 4.81 3.42 2.19
N VAL A 20 4.29 2.62 1.26
CA VAL A 20 3.96 3.01 -0.10
C VAL A 20 2.45 3.00 -0.24
N GLY A 21 1.85 4.17 -0.50
CA GLY A 21 0.46 4.27 -0.92
C GLY A 21 0.38 4.30 -2.43
N LEU A 22 -0.15 3.25 -3.06
CA LEU A 22 -0.26 3.14 -4.51
C LEU A 22 -1.69 3.31 -5.01
N GLY A 23 -1.88 4.23 -5.96
CA GLY A 23 -3.18 4.57 -6.53
C GLY A 23 -4.10 5.27 -5.53
N GLY A 24 -5.39 5.40 -5.86
CA GLY A 24 -6.35 6.13 -5.03
C GLY A 24 -6.57 5.50 -3.65
N ALA A 25 -6.84 4.19 -3.60
CA ALA A 25 -7.06 3.49 -2.33
C ALA A 25 -5.80 3.48 -1.45
N GLY A 26 -4.63 3.24 -2.05
CA GLY A 26 -3.36 3.29 -1.32
C GLY A 26 -3.05 4.69 -0.76
N ALA A 27 -3.33 5.75 -1.53
CA ALA A 27 -3.19 7.13 -1.06
C ALA A 27 -4.12 7.42 0.13
N ASN A 28 -5.36 6.94 0.11
CA ASN A 28 -6.30 7.09 1.23
C ASN A 28 -5.82 6.37 2.50
N MET A 29 -5.27 5.16 2.36
CA MET A 29 -4.69 4.43 3.50
C MET A 29 -3.46 5.16 4.05
N LEU A 30 -2.60 5.64 3.16
CA LEU A 30 -1.38 6.36 3.52
C LEU A 30 -1.68 7.68 4.25
N GLU A 31 -2.74 8.38 3.84
CA GLU A 31 -3.25 9.58 4.50
C GLU A 31 -3.62 9.31 5.97
N ARG A 32 -4.40 8.25 6.23
CA ARG A 32 -4.78 7.84 7.58
C ARG A 32 -3.58 7.41 8.42
N ILE A 33 -2.58 6.80 7.79
CA ILE A 33 -1.31 6.44 8.41
C ILE A 33 -0.50 7.70 8.78
N ALA A 34 -0.48 8.71 7.91
CA ALA A 34 0.24 9.96 8.14
C ALA A 34 -0.35 10.76 9.30
N LEU A 35 -1.69 10.85 9.36
CA LEU A 35 -2.41 11.59 10.41
C LEU A 35 -2.18 11.02 11.83
N ASP A 36 -1.95 9.72 11.95
CA ASP A 36 -1.64 9.06 13.22
C ASP A 36 -0.21 9.31 13.73
N GLY A 37 0.66 9.92 12.91
CA GLY A 37 2.03 10.24 13.31
C GLY A 37 2.93 9.01 13.48
N MET A 38 3.03 8.15 12.46
CA MET A 38 3.98 7.03 12.49
C MET A 38 5.43 7.50 12.46
N GLU A 39 6.04 7.58 13.63
CA GLU A 39 7.48 7.77 13.79
C GLU A 39 8.22 6.51 13.35
N GLY A 40 9.30 6.67 12.58
CA GLY A 40 10.21 5.58 12.24
C GLY A 40 9.91 4.87 10.92
N ALA A 41 9.05 5.45 10.07
CA ALA A 41 8.85 5.00 8.70
C ALA A 41 8.76 6.19 7.74
N GLU A 42 9.28 6.02 6.52
CA GLU A 42 9.13 6.99 5.44
C GLU A 42 7.86 6.71 4.64
N LEU A 43 7.09 7.76 4.33
CA LEU A 43 5.85 7.65 3.56
C LEU A 43 6.08 8.14 2.13
N ILE A 44 5.67 7.32 1.16
CA ILE A 44 5.69 7.66 -0.27
C ILE A 44 4.33 7.38 -0.91
N ALA A 45 3.81 8.34 -1.67
CA ALA A 45 2.62 8.16 -2.50
C ALA A 45 3.01 8.00 -3.98
N LEU A 46 2.45 6.99 -4.64
CA LEU A 46 2.63 6.69 -6.06
C LEU A 46 1.27 6.76 -6.75
N ASN A 47 1.07 7.66 -7.71
CA ASN A 47 -0.21 7.72 -8.44
C ASN A 47 -0.07 8.35 -9.82
N THR A 48 -0.93 7.96 -10.75
CA THR A 48 -1.08 8.61 -12.07
C THR A 48 -1.99 9.84 -12.03
N ASP A 49 -2.87 9.94 -11.03
CA ASP A 49 -3.73 11.11 -10.82
C ASP A 49 -3.05 12.16 -9.93
N VAL A 50 -2.74 13.32 -10.51
CA VAL A 50 -2.06 14.42 -9.80
C VAL A 50 -2.91 15.09 -8.73
N ARG A 51 -4.24 15.03 -8.85
CA ARG A 51 -5.15 15.62 -7.85
C ARG A 51 -5.09 14.80 -6.58
N THR A 52 -5.21 13.48 -6.74
CA THR A 52 -5.08 12.54 -5.63
C THR A 52 -3.69 12.61 -5.01
N LEU A 53 -2.63 12.68 -5.83
CA LEU A 53 -1.25 12.80 -5.34
C LEU A 53 -1.00 14.13 -4.60
N GLY A 54 -1.56 15.23 -5.12
CA GLY A 54 -1.45 16.57 -4.52
C GLY A 54 -2.07 16.63 -3.13
N ALA A 55 -3.23 15.99 -2.94
CA ALA A 55 -3.95 15.98 -1.67
C ALA A 55 -3.30 15.11 -0.57
N CYS A 56 -2.44 14.14 -0.93
CA CYS A 56 -1.84 13.22 0.03
C CYS A 56 -0.82 13.93 0.96
N LEU A 57 -0.79 13.55 2.24
CA LEU A 57 0.15 14.09 3.24
C LEU A 57 1.56 13.47 3.20
N ALA A 58 1.79 12.46 2.36
CA ALA A 58 3.11 11.87 2.21
C ALA A 58 4.15 12.91 1.80
N ARG A 59 5.33 12.88 2.44
CA ARG A 59 6.44 13.78 2.13
C ARG A 59 7.01 13.51 0.75
N GLU A 60 7.13 12.24 0.40
CA GLU A 60 7.61 11.79 -0.90
C GLU A 60 6.42 11.44 -1.80
N LYS A 61 6.46 11.91 -3.05
CA LYS A 61 5.39 11.73 -4.02
C LYS A 61 6.00 11.48 -5.39
N VAL A 62 5.52 10.46 -6.08
CA VAL A 62 5.93 10.15 -7.45
C VAL A 62 4.69 10.10 -8.32
N GLN A 63 4.67 10.96 -9.33
CA GLN A 63 3.66 10.92 -10.37
C GLN A 63 4.05 9.84 -11.38
N LEU A 64 3.17 8.86 -11.56
CA LEU A 64 3.34 7.81 -12.54
C LEU A 64 2.79 8.25 -13.90
N GLY A 65 3.43 7.83 -14.99
CA GLY A 65 2.94 8.03 -16.35
C GLY A 65 2.67 9.50 -16.71
N VAL A 66 3.63 10.40 -16.45
CA VAL A 66 3.47 11.85 -16.69
C VAL A 66 3.10 12.11 -18.14
N ASN A 67 3.80 11.46 -19.07
CA ASN A 67 3.56 11.61 -20.49
C ASN A 67 2.31 10.86 -20.96
N LEU A 68 2.03 9.70 -20.36
CA LEU A 68 0.93 8.82 -20.76
C LEU A 68 -0.45 9.32 -20.31
N THR A 69 -0.56 9.73 -19.05
CA THR A 69 -1.85 10.05 -18.41
C THR A 69 -2.12 11.55 -18.32
N LYS A 70 -1.08 12.37 -18.47
CA LYS A 70 -1.13 13.84 -18.27
C LYS A 70 -1.74 14.22 -16.91
N GLY A 71 -1.58 13.35 -15.92
CA GLY A 71 -2.10 13.54 -14.56
C GLY A 71 -3.58 13.22 -14.37
N LEU A 72 -4.26 12.64 -15.37
CA LEU A 72 -5.70 12.33 -15.29
C LEU A 72 -6.02 10.97 -14.67
N GLY A 73 -5.00 10.16 -14.37
CA GLY A 73 -5.16 8.80 -13.90
C GLY A 73 -5.22 7.76 -15.03
N ALA A 74 -5.25 6.49 -14.66
CA ALA A 74 -5.24 5.37 -15.60
C ALA A 74 -6.64 4.95 -16.12
N GLY A 75 -7.72 5.64 -15.74
CA GLY A 75 -9.07 5.39 -16.26
C GLY A 75 -9.65 3.98 -15.99
N GLY A 76 -9.10 3.23 -15.03
CA GLY A 76 -9.51 1.84 -14.78
C GLY A 76 -8.89 0.82 -15.74
N ASP A 77 -7.86 1.22 -16.48
CA ASP A 77 -7.06 0.37 -17.36
C ASP A 77 -5.74 -0.04 -16.67
N PRO A 78 -5.57 -1.33 -16.31
CA PRO A 78 -4.34 -1.84 -15.71
C PRO A 78 -3.13 -1.76 -16.64
N GLU A 79 -3.30 -1.91 -17.95
CA GLU A 79 -2.17 -1.85 -18.88
C GLU A 79 -1.57 -0.44 -18.90
N LEU A 80 -2.43 0.57 -18.92
CA LEU A 80 -1.98 1.96 -18.79
C LEU A 80 -1.29 2.22 -17.44
N GLY A 81 -1.77 1.59 -16.35
CA GLY A 81 -1.12 1.63 -15.04
C GLY A 81 0.26 0.98 -15.03
N HIS A 82 0.41 -0.14 -15.74
CA HIS A 82 1.68 -0.86 -15.93
C HIS A 82 2.69 -0.03 -16.72
N GLN A 83 2.30 0.55 -17.86
CA GLN A 83 3.18 1.42 -18.63
C GLN A 83 3.58 2.68 -17.84
N ALA A 84 2.64 3.23 -17.07
CA ALA A 84 2.87 4.42 -16.24
C ALA A 84 3.92 4.21 -15.14
N VAL A 85 4.01 3.02 -14.55
CA VAL A 85 5.04 2.74 -13.53
C VAL A 85 6.41 2.49 -14.14
N LEU A 86 6.48 1.90 -15.33
CA LEU A 86 7.74 1.71 -16.05
C LEU A 86 8.40 3.06 -16.40
N GLU A 87 7.60 4.07 -16.76
CA GLU A 87 8.09 5.45 -17.00
C GLU A 87 8.79 6.05 -15.76
N ALA A 88 8.40 5.63 -14.55
CA ALA A 88 8.91 6.14 -13.28
C ALA A 88 9.83 5.14 -12.54
N GLU A 89 10.26 4.05 -13.20
CA GLU A 89 10.99 2.95 -12.55
C GLU A 89 12.25 3.42 -11.83
N ASP A 90 13.08 4.27 -12.45
CA ASP A 90 14.32 4.77 -11.85
C ASP A 90 14.07 5.61 -10.59
N GLN A 91 13.02 6.42 -10.59
CA GLN A 91 12.64 7.24 -9.44
C GLN A 91 12.15 6.36 -8.27
N ILE A 92 11.40 5.31 -8.57
CA ILE A 92 10.92 4.34 -7.57
C ILE A 92 12.10 3.55 -7.01
N ARG A 93 13.03 3.11 -7.88
CA ARG A 93 14.23 2.37 -7.50
C ARG A 93 15.08 3.18 -6.51
N GLU A 94 15.38 4.43 -6.83
CA GLU A 94 16.16 5.30 -5.94
C GLU A 94 15.44 5.52 -4.59
N SER A 95 14.11 5.61 -4.60
CA SER A 95 13.32 5.71 -3.36
C SER A 95 13.45 4.47 -2.46
N PHE A 96 13.55 3.29 -3.05
CA PHE A 96 13.60 2.00 -2.35
C PHE A 96 15.00 1.55 -1.96
N LYS A 97 16.02 2.22 -2.48
CA LYS A 97 17.42 1.94 -2.16
C LYS A 97 17.69 2.01 -0.66
N GLY A 98 18.31 0.95 -0.14
CA GLY A 98 18.68 0.84 1.28
C GLY A 98 17.51 0.62 2.23
N ARG A 99 16.28 0.38 1.73
CA ARG A 99 15.13 0.05 2.58
C ARG A 99 15.11 -1.45 2.86
N ARG A 100 15.00 -1.81 4.13
CA ARG A 100 14.95 -3.21 4.59
C ARG A 100 13.54 -3.77 4.47
N ILE A 101 12.52 -2.94 4.72
CA ILE A 101 11.12 -3.35 4.70
C ILE A 101 10.31 -2.33 3.90
N VAL A 102 9.49 -2.83 2.98
CA VAL A 102 8.54 -2.03 2.20
C VAL A 102 7.13 -2.55 2.46
N PHE A 103 6.26 -1.69 2.98
CA PHE A 103 4.83 -1.95 3.11
C PHE A 103 4.10 -1.30 1.93
N LEU A 104 3.52 -2.10 1.04
CA LEU A 104 2.76 -1.60 -0.10
C LEU A 104 1.26 -1.67 0.20
N CYS A 105 0.60 -0.53 0.29
CA CYS A 105 -0.85 -0.41 0.43
C CYS A 105 -1.47 -0.12 -0.94
N VAL A 106 -2.38 -0.99 -1.39
CA VAL A 106 -3.00 -0.86 -2.73
C VAL A 106 -4.44 -1.36 -2.75
N GLY A 107 -5.27 -0.68 -3.54
CA GLY A 107 -6.58 -1.20 -3.94
C GLY A 107 -6.53 -1.80 -5.34
N LEU A 108 -6.94 -3.06 -5.45
CA LEU A 108 -6.97 -3.81 -6.70
C LEU A 108 -8.31 -3.64 -7.42
N GLY A 109 -8.32 -3.93 -8.72
CA GLY A 109 -9.47 -3.77 -9.61
C GLY A 109 -9.58 -2.39 -10.27
N GLY A 110 -8.69 -1.45 -9.93
CA GLY A 110 -8.51 -0.19 -10.66
C GLY A 110 -7.45 -0.31 -11.76
N GLY A 111 -7.12 0.83 -12.39
CA GLY A 111 -6.04 0.88 -13.40
C GLY A 111 -4.66 0.99 -12.75
N THR A 112 -4.41 2.08 -12.04
CA THR A 112 -3.09 2.36 -11.42
C THR A 112 -2.69 1.29 -10.41
N GLY A 113 -3.56 0.96 -9.45
CA GLY A 113 -3.23 -0.02 -8.41
C GLY A 113 -2.91 -1.39 -8.99
N SER A 114 -3.83 -1.96 -9.77
CA SER A 114 -3.68 -3.30 -10.35
C SER A 114 -2.49 -3.39 -11.31
N GLY A 115 -2.31 -2.39 -12.18
CA GLY A 115 -1.24 -2.37 -13.17
C GLY A 115 0.15 -2.12 -12.58
N ALA A 116 0.25 -1.23 -11.58
CA ALA A 116 1.55 -0.83 -11.05
C ALA A 116 2.03 -1.70 -9.87
N ALA A 117 1.13 -2.32 -9.09
CA ALA A 117 1.51 -3.01 -7.86
C ALA A 117 2.51 -4.16 -8.07
N PRO A 118 2.35 -5.04 -9.09
CA PRO A 118 3.33 -6.10 -9.34
C PRO A 118 4.72 -5.53 -9.62
N ILE A 119 4.81 -4.48 -10.43
CA ILE A 119 6.09 -3.84 -10.79
C ILE A 119 6.74 -3.14 -9.61
N VAL A 120 5.97 -2.36 -8.83
CA VAL A 120 6.48 -1.73 -7.60
C VAL A 120 7.01 -2.78 -6.63
N THR A 121 6.28 -3.90 -6.47
CA THR A 121 6.71 -5.03 -5.62
C THR A 121 8.01 -5.64 -6.13
N ARG A 122 8.11 -5.89 -7.43
CA ARG A 122 9.33 -6.41 -8.07
C ARG A 122 10.53 -5.49 -7.82
N ILE A 123 10.38 -4.18 -8.08
CA ILE A 123 11.47 -3.20 -7.88
C ILE A 123 11.92 -3.20 -6.41
N ALA A 124 11.00 -3.21 -5.45
CA ALA A 124 11.34 -3.26 -4.03
C ALA A 124 12.11 -4.55 -3.66
N ARG A 125 11.74 -5.70 -4.24
CA ARG A 125 12.43 -6.98 -4.04
C ARG A 125 13.83 -6.97 -4.65
N GLU A 126 13.98 -6.40 -5.84
CA GLU A 126 15.28 -6.24 -6.53
C GLU A 126 16.23 -5.34 -5.73
N GLU A 127 15.72 -4.30 -5.08
CA GLU A 127 16.48 -3.43 -4.15
C GLU A 127 16.75 -4.09 -2.77
N GLY A 128 16.36 -5.35 -2.58
CA GLY A 128 16.67 -6.15 -1.40
C GLY A 128 15.72 -5.97 -0.22
N ALA A 129 14.58 -5.32 -0.40
CA ALA A 129 13.59 -5.15 0.66
C ALA A 129 12.76 -6.42 0.92
N PHE A 130 12.36 -6.62 2.17
CA PHE A 130 11.27 -7.52 2.54
C PHE A 130 9.94 -6.81 2.28
N VAL A 131 9.17 -7.30 1.31
CA VAL A 131 7.97 -6.62 0.81
C VAL A 131 6.70 -7.26 1.35
N VAL A 132 5.94 -6.49 2.12
CA VAL A 132 4.61 -6.86 2.61
C VAL A 132 3.57 -6.05 1.85
N VAL A 133 2.65 -6.72 1.19
CA VAL A 133 1.59 -6.09 0.40
C VAL A 133 0.26 -6.20 1.14
N PHE A 134 -0.38 -5.06 1.38
CA PHE A 134 -1.77 -4.96 1.83
C PHE A 134 -2.65 -4.62 0.63
N ALA A 135 -3.42 -5.60 0.16
CA ALA A 135 -4.25 -5.48 -1.03
C ALA A 135 -5.74 -5.52 -0.66
N THR A 136 -6.54 -4.57 -1.15
CA THR A 136 -8.00 -4.62 -1.02
C THR A 136 -8.64 -5.07 -2.33
N MET A 137 -9.52 -6.07 -2.26
CA MET A 137 -10.33 -6.54 -3.38
C MET A 137 -11.61 -5.70 -3.51
N PRO A 138 -12.10 -5.44 -4.73
CA PRO A 138 -13.29 -4.60 -4.94
C PRO A 138 -14.57 -5.30 -4.45
N PHE A 139 -15.60 -4.52 -4.12
CA PHE A 139 -16.92 -5.07 -3.85
C PHE A 139 -17.54 -5.73 -5.10
N ALA A 140 -18.42 -6.69 -4.91
CA ALA A 140 -19.11 -7.39 -6.02
C ALA A 140 -19.92 -6.42 -6.90
N PHE A 141 -20.53 -5.39 -6.32
CA PHE A 141 -21.32 -4.41 -7.06
C PHE A 141 -20.49 -3.45 -7.91
N GLU A 142 -19.16 -3.39 -7.73
CA GLU A 142 -18.29 -2.56 -8.60
C GLU A 142 -18.08 -3.19 -9.99
N GLY A 143 -18.57 -4.42 -10.19
CA GLY A 143 -18.66 -5.08 -11.47
C GLY A 143 -17.59 -6.15 -11.68
N LYS A 144 -17.96 -7.13 -12.52
CA LYS A 144 -17.13 -8.31 -12.83
C LYS A 144 -15.74 -7.95 -13.37
N ARG A 145 -15.66 -6.92 -14.23
CA ARG A 145 -14.38 -6.47 -14.83
C ARG A 145 -13.36 -6.08 -13.76
N ARG A 146 -13.77 -5.31 -12.72
CA ARG A 146 -12.86 -4.92 -11.64
C ARG A 146 -12.40 -6.13 -10.83
N ARG A 147 -13.29 -7.09 -10.60
CA ARG A 147 -12.97 -8.32 -9.89
C ARG A 147 -11.90 -9.14 -10.63
N GLU A 148 -12.08 -9.36 -11.93
CA GLU A 148 -11.11 -10.08 -12.77
C GLU A 148 -9.75 -9.38 -12.81
N GLN A 149 -9.75 -8.05 -12.99
CA GLN A 149 -8.52 -7.25 -12.92
C GLN A 149 -7.81 -7.39 -11.57
N ALA A 150 -8.58 -7.41 -10.48
CA ALA A 150 -8.03 -7.57 -9.15
C ALA A 150 -7.42 -8.97 -8.94
N GLU A 151 -8.11 -10.02 -9.39
CA GLU A 151 -7.64 -11.41 -9.27
C GLU A 151 -6.35 -11.65 -10.04
N THR A 152 -6.22 -11.11 -11.27
CA THR A 152 -4.98 -11.18 -12.05
C THR A 152 -3.81 -10.57 -11.28
N SER A 153 -3.95 -9.32 -10.83
CA SER A 153 -2.89 -8.65 -10.08
C SER A 153 -2.59 -9.34 -8.73
N LEU A 154 -3.61 -9.87 -8.07
CA LEU A 154 -3.44 -10.59 -6.80
C LEU A 154 -2.58 -11.84 -6.97
N ASN A 155 -2.79 -12.59 -8.06
CA ASN A 155 -2.02 -13.79 -8.36
C ASN A 155 -0.54 -13.46 -8.63
N GLU A 156 -0.25 -12.36 -9.34
CA GLU A 156 1.12 -11.89 -9.54
C GLU A 156 1.76 -11.47 -8.22
N LEU A 157 1.04 -10.71 -7.39
CA LEU A 157 1.52 -10.26 -6.09
C LEU A 157 1.80 -11.43 -5.13
N ALA A 158 1.02 -12.51 -5.21
CA ALA A 158 1.23 -13.71 -4.40
C ALA A 158 2.58 -14.40 -4.72
N VAL A 159 3.08 -14.23 -5.94
CA VAL A 159 4.39 -14.75 -6.36
C VAL A 159 5.53 -13.77 -6.03
N LEU A 160 5.28 -12.47 -6.19
CA LEU A 160 6.33 -11.44 -6.09
C LEU A 160 6.62 -10.98 -4.65
N SER A 161 5.59 -10.91 -3.80
CA SER A 161 5.70 -10.40 -2.43
C SER A 161 6.30 -11.42 -1.46
N ASN A 162 6.89 -10.94 -0.37
CA ASN A 162 7.28 -11.82 0.75
C ASN A 162 6.07 -12.21 1.60
N ALA A 163 5.12 -11.29 1.76
CA ALA A 163 3.86 -11.54 2.42
C ALA A 163 2.76 -10.72 1.73
N LEU A 164 1.61 -11.35 1.52
CA LEU A 164 0.42 -10.73 0.95
C LEU A 164 -0.72 -10.85 1.95
N VAL A 165 -1.25 -9.71 2.37
CA VAL A 165 -2.41 -9.59 3.24
C VAL A 165 -3.56 -9.02 2.40
N THR A 166 -4.56 -9.86 2.15
CA THR A 166 -5.70 -9.51 1.29
C THR A 166 -6.93 -9.22 2.12
N PHE A 167 -7.57 -8.09 1.85
CA PHE A 167 -8.85 -7.70 2.43
C PHE A 167 -9.94 -7.80 1.36
N ASP A 168 -10.94 -8.66 1.56
CA ASP A 168 -12.08 -8.76 0.67
C ASP A 168 -13.20 -7.82 1.13
N ASN A 169 -13.41 -6.73 0.38
CA ASN A 169 -14.41 -5.73 0.71
C ASN A 169 -15.83 -6.30 0.88
N ASN A 170 -16.21 -7.38 0.18
CA ASN A 170 -17.51 -8.00 0.39
C ASN A 170 -17.64 -8.56 1.81
N ARG A 171 -16.63 -9.32 2.25
CA ARG A 171 -16.61 -9.92 3.59
C ARG A 171 -16.57 -8.87 4.67
N MET A 172 -15.82 -7.78 4.45
CA MET A 172 -15.77 -6.65 5.37
C MET A 172 -17.10 -5.91 5.44
N GLY A 173 -17.78 -5.75 4.29
CA GLY A 173 -19.10 -5.14 4.21
C GLY A 173 -20.17 -5.96 4.92
N GLU A 174 -20.14 -7.30 4.83
CA GLU A 174 -21.07 -8.19 5.55
C GLU A 174 -21.03 -8.00 7.07
N LEU A 175 -19.86 -7.69 7.64
CA LEU A 175 -19.71 -7.37 9.07
C LEU A 175 -20.42 -6.06 9.47
N VAL A 176 -20.70 -5.17 8.51
CA VAL A 176 -21.28 -3.83 8.73
C VAL A 176 -22.74 -3.74 8.26
N LEU A 177 -23.11 -4.53 7.25
CA LEU A 177 -24.40 -4.55 6.54
C LEU A 177 -25.62 -4.83 7.43
N ALA A 178 -25.43 -5.23 8.69
CA ALA A 178 -26.56 -5.50 9.58
C ALA A 178 -27.39 -4.25 9.95
N LYS A 179 -26.91 -3.01 9.75
CA LYS A 179 -27.64 -1.81 10.26
C LYS A 179 -27.60 -0.51 9.43
N GLN A 180 -26.65 -0.32 8.51
CA GLN A 180 -26.30 1.00 7.96
C GLN A 180 -25.89 0.85 6.48
N GLY A 181 -26.28 1.78 5.60
CA GLY A 181 -26.28 1.63 4.13
C GLY A 181 -24.90 1.44 3.47
N ILE A 182 -24.87 1.33 2.13
CA ILE A 182 -23.64 0.99 1.36
C ILE A 182 -22.46 1.94 1.69
N HIS A 183 -22.71 3.25 1.80
CA HIS A 183 -21.65 4.22 2.11
C HIS A 183 -21.04 4.05 3.51
N GLU A 184 -21.85 3.68 4.49
CA GLU A 184 -21.40 3.41 5.85
C GLU A 184 -20.61 2.10 5.90
N ALA A 185 -21.02 1.09 5.13
CA ALA A 185 -20.27 -0.16 4.95
C ALA A 185 -18.87 0.07 4.37
N PHE A 186 -18.75 0.91 3.33
CA PHE A 186 -17.45 1.32 2.80
C PHE A 186 -16.56 1.96 3.87
N THR A 187 -17.12 2.91 4.60
CA THR A 187 -16.37 3.70 5.59
C THR A 187 -15.87 2.82 6.74
N ALA A 188 -16.73 1.93 7.24
CA ALA A 188 -16.37 1.01 8.30
C ALA A 188 -15.37 -0.07 7.86
N ALA A 189 -15.53 -0.63 6.65
CA ALA A 189 -14.56 -1.57 6.08
C ALA A 189 -13.19 -0.90 5.92
N ASP A 190 -13.14 0.29 5.33
CA ASP A 190 -11.91 1.07 5.14
C ASP A 190 -11.24 1.37 6.48
N ALA A 191 -12.00 1.77 7.51
CA ALA A 191 -11.50 2.00 8.85
C ALA A 191 -10.88 0.73 9.46
N MET A 192 -11.54 -0.41 9.35
CA MET A 192 -11.05 -1.69 9.89
C MET A 192 -9.77 -2.15 9.16
N ILE A 193 -9.72 -2.00 7.84
CA ILE A 193 -8.53 -2.30 7.02
C ILE A 193 -7.37 -1.42 7.47
N CYS A 194 -7.59 -0.10 7.57
CA CYS A 194 -6.55 0.83 7.96
C CYS A 194 -6.02 0.57 9.38
N GLU A 195 -6.89 0.27 10.35
CA GLU A 195 -6.42 -0.06 11.70
C GLU A 195 -5.63 -1.37 11.75
N SER A 196 -6.03 -2.36 10.93
CA SER A 196 -5.29 -3.62 10.80
C SER A 196 -3.88 -3.39 10.23
N ILE A 197 -3.78 -2.61 9.14
CA ILE A 197 -2.51 -2.25 8.51
C ILE A 197 -1.63 -1.49 9.51
N LYS A 198 -2.17 -0.47 10.18
CA LYS A 198 -1.44 0.32 11.18
C LYS A 198 -0.94 -0.55 12.33
N ALA A 199 -1.73 -1.50 12.81
CA ALA A 199 -1.33 -2.41 13.89
C ALA A 199 -0.11 -3.24 13.49
N VAL A 200 -0.12 -3.83 12.28
CA VAL A 200 1.01 -4.60 11.76
C VAL A 200 2.25 -3.73 11.61
N ILE A 201 2.12 -2.54 11.00
CA ILE A 201 3.27 -1.67 10.80
C ILE A 201 3.84 -1.17 12.14
N ARG A 202 2.99 -0.82 13.12
CA ARG A 202 3.43 -0.40 14.46
C ARG A 202 4.26 -1.48 15.16
N LEU A 203 3.86 -2.74 15.04
CA LEU A 203 4.62 -3.87 15.61
C LEU A 203 6.02 -4.00 15.00
N VAL A 204 6.18 -3.68 13.71
CA VAL A 204 7.46 -3.75 13.01
C VAL A 204 8.33 -2.52 13.30
N VAL A 205 7.74 -1.33 13.32
CA VAL A 205 8.48 -0.07 13.46
C VAL A 205 8.84 0.23 14.92
N ARG A 206 8.01 -0.17 15.88
CA ARG A 206 8.23 0.03 17.32
C ARG A 206 8.30 -1.32 18.03
N PRO A 207 9.51 -1.89 18.22
CA PRO A 207 9.65 -3.09 19.03
C PRO A 207 9.17 -2.82 20.46
N GLY A 208 8.12 -3.53 20.89
CA GLY A 208 7.57 -3.45 22.24
C GLY A 208 8.43 -4.18 23.27
N LEU A 209 7.94 -4.27 24.51
CA LEU A 209 8.58 -5.07 25.59
C LEU A 209 8.72 -6.56 25.23
N ILE A 210 7.82 -7.06 24.39
CA ILE A 210 7.89 -8.38 23.77
C ILE A 210 8.23 -8.15 22.31
N ASN A 211 9.42 -8.55 21.89
CA ASN A 211 9.86 -8.42 20.52
C ASN A 211 9.28 -9.60 19.73
N VAL A 212 8.33 -9.33 18.82
CA VAL A 212 7.82 -10.34 17.90
C VAL A 212 8.85 -10.42 16.77
N GLY A 213 9.73 -11.42 16.83
CA GLY A 213 10.80 -11.55 15.84
C GLY A 213 10.27 -11.71 14.43
N LEU A 214 10.83 -10.94 13.49
CA LEU A 214 10.81 -11.21 12.06
C LEU A 214 12.19 -11.71 11.64
#